data_AF-A0A8T4MB81-F1
#
_entry.id   AF-A0A8T4MB81-F1
#
_cell.length_a   1.000
_cell.length_b   1.000
_cell.length_c   1.000
_cell.angle_alpha   90.00
_cell.angle_beta   90.00
_cell.angle_gamma   90.00
#
_symmetry.space_group_name_H-M   'P 1'
#
loop_
_entity.id
_entity.type
_entity.pdbx_description
1 polymer ?
#
loop_
_entity_poly.entity_id
_entity_poly.type
_entity_poly.pdbx_seq_one_letter_code
_entity_poly.pdbx_strand_id
1 'polypeptide(L)'
;MDEKVSSLREYQELCKATAKKFESKEKEIMTWGLGIAGEAGDVAGCIKKTFAHGNDQKEGIKENIGDTLWYTAMICNFFEWDMQEILNGNIEKLKKRYPKGFTTENAKRENKRIDWNEKS
;
A
#
# COMPACT_ATOMS: atom_id res chain seq x y z
N MET A 1 21.85 18.01 4.38
CA MET A 1 21.92 16.78 5.18
C MET A 1 20.70 15.98 4.75
N ASP A 2 20.90 14.88 4.04
CA ASP A 2 19.80 14.08 3.52
C ASP A 2 19.02 13.51 4.72
N GLU A 3 17.82 14.04 4.96
CA GLU A 3 16.92 13.50 5.97
C GLU A 3 16.59 12.06 5.59
N LYS A 4 17.14 11.11 6.34
CA LYS A 4 16.78 9.70 6.23
C LYS A 4 15.59 9.47 7.13
N VAL A 5 14.51 8.96 6.55
CA VAL A 5 13.35 8.45 7.27
C VAL A 5 13.80 7.44 8.33
N SER A 6 13.51 7.73 9.60
CA SER A 6 13.90 6.90 10.75
C SER A 6 12.74 6.08 11.32
N SER A 7 11.49 6.41 10.98
CA SER A 7 10.29 5.66 11.39
C SER A 7 9.14 5.75 10.38
N LEU A 8 8.16 4.84 10.48
CA LEU A 8 6.94 4.89 9.66
C LEU A 8 6.08 6.12 9.93
N ARG A 9 6.03 6.56 11.18
CA ARG A 9 5.33 7.79 11.55
C ARG A 9 6.00 9.02 10.92
N GLU A 10 7.33 9.09 10.98
CA GLU A 10 8.07 10.16 10.32
C GLU A 10 7.87 10.11 8.79
N TYR A 11 7.91 8.93 8.18
CA TYR A 11 7.59 8.77 6.76
C TYR A 11 6.21 9.34 6.43
N GLN A 12 5.19 8.97 7.19
CA GLN A 12 3.81 9.42 6.99
C GLN A 12 3.68 10.95 7.10
N GLU A 13 4.35 11.58 8.08
CA GLU A 13 4.36 13.04 8.24
C GLU A 13 5.13 13.74 7.11
N LEU A 14 6.27 13.20 6.68
CA LEU A 14 7.01 13.72 5.53
C LEU A 14 6.18 13.64 4.24
N CYS A 15 5.44 12.55 4.03
CA CYS A 15 4.53 12.41 2.89
C CYS A 15 3.45 13.50 2.91
N LYS A 16 2.89 13.82 4.09
CA LYS A 16 1.90 14.88 4.25
C LYS A 16 2.41 16.24 3.78
N ALA A 17 3.68 16.55 4.01
CA ALA A 17 4.29 17.81 3.57
C ALA A 17 4.40 17.94 2.04
N THR A 18 4.33 16.82 1.30
CA THR A 18 4.39 16.78 -0.18
C THR A 18 3.01 16.81 -0.84
N ALA A 19 1.94 16.81 -0.04
CA ALA A 19 0.58 16.67 -0.53
C ALA A 19 0.14 17.85 -1.41
N LYS A 20 -0.50 17.53 -2.54
CA LYS A 20 -1.26 18.50 -3.32
C LYS A 20 -2.46 19.00 -2.49
N LYS A 21 -2.79 20.29 -2.64
CA LYS A 21 -4.06 20.84 -2.11
C LYS A 21 -5.22 20.47 -3.04
N PHE A 22 -6.30 19.94 -2.48
CA PHE A 22 -7.52 19.61 -3.21
C PHE A 22 -8.64 20.59 -2.89
N GLU A 23 -9.54 20.76 -3.85
CA GLU A 23 -10.73 21.62 -3.71
C GLU A 23 -11.83 20.96 -2.87
N SER A 24 -11.85 19.62 -2.80
CA SER A 24 -12.80 18.86 -1.99
C SER A 24 -12.17 17.57 -1.46
N LYS A 25 -12.69 17.09 -0.32
CA LYS A 25 -12.23 15.84 0.31
C LYS A 25 -12.51 14.61 -0.57
N GLU A 26 -13.60 14.63 -1.34
CA GLU A 26 -13.94 13.55 -2.28
C GLU A 26 -12.90 13.44 -3.39
N LYS A 27 -12.53 14.57 -4.01
CA LYS A 27 -11.47 14.58 -5.03
C LYS A 27 -10.13 14.10 -4.47
N GLU A 28 -9.82 14.48 -3.24
CA GLU A 28 -8.60 14.07 -2.53
C GLU A 28 -8.53 12.54 -2.36
N ILE A 29 -9.52 11.95 -1.68
CA ILE A 29 -9.50 10.50 -1.43
C ILE A 29 -9.61 9.67 -2.71
N MET A 30 -10.37 10.14 -3.71
CA MET A 30 -10.42 9.50 -5.03
C MET A 30 -9.05 9.53 -5.71
N THR A 31 -8.33 10.65 -5.62
CA THR A 31 -6.99 10.77 -6.23
C THR A 31 -6.01 9.81 -5.57
N TRP A 32 -6.01 9.74 -4.24
CA TRP A 32 -5.11 8.83 -3.51
C TRP A 32 -5.44 7.36 -3.77
N GLY A 33 -6.72 6.99 -3.76
CA GLY A 33 -7.15 5.61 -4.05
C GLY A 33 -6.85 5.17 -5.48
N LEU A 34 -7.12 6.03 -6.48
CA LEU A 34 -6.80 5.73 -7.88
C LEU A 34 -5.30 5.71 -8.15
N GLY A 35 -4.51 6.51 -7.41
CA GLY A 35 -3.05 6.49 -7.45
C GLY A 35 -2.49 5.10 -7.15
N ILE A 36 -2.98 4.45 -6.08
CA ILE A 36 -2.59 3.06 -5.76
C ILE A 36 -2.84 2.10 -6.92
N ALA A 37 -3.98 2.23 -7.62
CA ALA A 37 -4.30 1.38 -8.75
C ALA A 37 -3.36 1.60 -9.94
N GLY A 38 -2.95 2.86 -10.18
CA GLY A 38 -1.94 3.22 -11.18
C GLY A 38 -0.61 2.55 -10.88
N GLU A 39 -0.07 2.77 -9.68
CA GLU A 39 1.22 2.22 -9.28
C GLU A 39 1.24 0.70 -9.25
N ALA A 40 0.14 0.07 -8.85
CA ALA A 40 0.00 -1.39 -8.94
C ALA A 40 0.10 -1.90 -10.39
N GLY A 41 -0.45 -1.15 -11.35
CA GLY A 41 -0.32 -1.42 -12.79
C GLY A 41 1.13 -1.28 -13.27
N ASP A 42 1.83 -0.26 -12.81
CA ASP A 42 3.23 -0.02 -13.18
C ASP A 42 4.20 -1.03 -12.55
N VAL A 43 3.96 -1.43 -11.29
CA VAL A 43 4.66 -2.59 -10.68
C VAL A 43 4.46 -3.83 -11.55
N ALA A 44 3.22 -4.16 -11.92
CA ALA A 44 2.93 -5.32 -12.76
C ALA A 44 3.60 -5.21 -14.14
N GLY A 45 3.61 -4.01 -14.73
CA GLY A 45 4.27 -3.70 -15.99
C GLY A 45 5.78 -3.94 -15.95
N CYS A 46 6.46 -3.41 -14.92
CA CYS A 46 7.91 -3.57 -14.74
C CYS A 46 8.29 -5.03 -14.46
N ILE A 47 7.51 -5.75 -13.65
CA ILE A 47 7.67 -7.20 -13.45
C ILE A 47 7.56 -7.95 -14.78
N LYS A 48 6.51 -7.68 -15.56
CA LYS A 48 6.31 -8.32 -16.88
C LYS A 48 7.50 -8.05 -17.80
N LYS A 49 7.95 -6.80 -17.93
CA LYS A 49 9.10 -6.43 -18.77
C LYS A 49 10.37 -7.18 -18.34
N THR A 50 10.61 -7.27 -17.02
CA THR A 50 11.77 -7.97 -16.44
C THR A 50 11.75 -9.46 -16.74
N PHE A 51 10.66 -10.15 -16.44
CA PHE A 51 10.63 -11.61 -16.42
C PHE A 51 10.06 -12.25 -17.69
N ALA A 52 9.26 -11.54 -18.48
CA ALA A 52 8.71 -12.06 -19.73
C ALA A 52 9.44 -11.55 -20.97
N HIS A 53 10.05 -10.36 -20.92
CA HIS A 53 10.69 -9.74 -22.09
C HIS A 53 12.22 -9.59 -21.96
N GLY A 54 12.81 -9.99 -20.83
CA GLY A 54 14.25 -9.89 -20.58
C GLY A 54 14.79 -8.47 -20.46
N ASN A 55 13.93 -7.48 -20.22
CA ASN A 55 14.30 -6.09 -20.01
C ASN A 55 14.34 -5.78 -18.51
N ASP A 56 15.52 -5.67 -17.90
CA ASP A 56 15.65 -5.44 -16.46
C ASP A 56 15.04 -4.08 -16.07
N GLN A 57 13.96 -4.12 -15.28
CA GLN A 57 13.23 -2.96 -14.77
C GLN A 57 13.12 -2.99 -13.24
N LYS A 58 14.08 -3.63 -12.54
CA LYS A 58 14.04 -3.75 -11.06
C LYS A 58 13.99 -2.40 -10.34
N GLU A 59 14.71 -1.39 -10.83
CA GLU A 59 14.64 -0.06 -10.22
C GLU A 59 13.24 0.56 -10.39
N GLY A 60 12.59 0.37 -11.54
CA GLY A 60 11.20 0.78 -11.71
C GLY A 60 10.24 0.02 -10.80
N ILE A 61 10.46 -1.27 -10.54
CA ILE A 61 9.67 -2.01 -9.53
C ILE A 61 9.81 -1.36 -8.16
N LYS A 62 11.04 -1.01 -7.76
CA LYS A 62 11.35 -0.40 -6.47
C LYS A 62 10.74 1.00 -6.33
N GLU A 63 10.82 1.81 -7.38
CA GLU A 63 10.22 3.14 -7.47
C GLU A 63 8.70 3.07 -7.29
N ASN A 64 8.01 2.26 -8.08
CA ASN A 64 6.55 2.15 -8.03
C ASN A 64 6.04 1.53 -6.72
N ILE A 65 6.84 0.70 -6.03
CA ILE A 65 6.53 0.27 -4.65
C ILE A 65 6.58 1.47 -3.69
N GLY A 66 7.59 2.34 -3.85
CA GLY A 66 7.70 3.59 -3.09
C GLY A 66 6.49 4.50 -3.30
N ASP A 67 6.08 4.70 -4.55
CA ASP A 67 4.91 5.53 -4.88
C ASP A 67 3.60 4.91 -4.36
N THR A 68 3.47 3.59 -4.43
CA THR A 68 2.34 2.87 -3.80
C THR A 68 2.27 3.13 -2.29
N LEU A 69 3.43 3.11 -1.61
CA LEU A 69 3.50 3.40 -0.18
C LEU A 69 3.20 4.86 0.13
N TRP A 70 3.61 5.79 -0.74
CA TRP A 70 3.30 7.21 -0.62
C TRP A 70 1.80 7.45 -0.69
N TYR A 71 1.11 6.92 -1.71
CA TYR A 71 -0.36 6.99 -1.79
C TYR A 71 -1.04 6.33 -0.59
N THR A 72 -0.50 5.22 -0.10
CA THR A 72 -1.02 4.55 1.12
C THR A 72 -0.90 5.46 2.35
N ALA A 73 0.25 6.12 2.54
CA ALA A 73 0.45 7.08 3.62
C ALA A 73 -0.48 8.29 3.50
N MET A 74 -0.74 8.76 2.28
CA MET A 74 -1.70 9.84 2.02
C MET A 74 -3.14 9.44 2.40
N ILE A 75 -3.54 8.20 2.16
CA ILE A 75 -4.84 7.68 2.63
C ILE A 75 -4.88 7.61 4.16
N CYS A 76 -3.80 7.16 4.80
CA CYS A 76 -3.71 7.15 6.27
C CYS A 76 -3.87 8.57 6.83
N ASN A 77 -3.19 9.55 6.23
CA ASN A 77 -3.31 10.96 6.61
C ASN A 77 -4.73 11.51 6.40
N PHE A 78 -5.40 11.14 5.30
CA PHE A 78 -6.76 11.59 5.02
C PHE A 78 -7.77 11.11 6.09
N PHE A 79 -7.64 9.87 6.54
CA PHE A 79 -8.51 9.27 7.57
C PHE A 79 -7.98 9.43 9.00
N GLU A 80 -6.86 10.13 9.18
CA GLU A 80 -6.19 10.31 10.48
C GLU A 80 -5.81 8.97 11.14
N TRP A 81 -5.44 7.98 10.32
CA TRP A 81 -4.96 6.68 10.78
C TRP A 81 -3.44 6.67 10.98
N ASP A 82 -2.99 5.89 11.97
CA ASP A 82 -1.57 5.58 12.14
C ASP A 82 -1.18 4.40 11.22
N MET A 83 -0.26 4.66 10.28
CA MET A 83 0.24 3.64 9.36
C MET A 83 0.93 2.47 10.09
N GLN A 84 1.63 2.72 11.21
CA GLN A 84 2.23 1.68 12.04
C GLN A 84 1.16 0.74 12.61
N GLU A 85 0.04 1.28 13.09
CA GLU A 85 -1.07 0.48 13.61
C GLU A 85 -1.71 -0.40 12.53
N ILE A 86 -1.91 0.14 11.32
CA ILE A 86 -2.41 -0.62 10.17
C ILE A 86 -1.49 -1.81 9.85
N LEU A 87 -0.18 -1.60 9.83
CA LEU A 87 0.79 -2.68 9.56
C LEU A 87 0.86 -3.69 10.71
N ASN A 88 0.78 -3.25 11.96
CA ASN A 88 0.72 -4.15 13.12
C ASN A 88 -0.50 -5.07 13.04
N GLY A 89 -1.69 -4.51 12.77
CA GLY A 89 -2.92 -5.30 12.58
C GLY A 89 -2.82 -6.26 11.39
N ASN A 90 -2.14 -5.86 10.31
CA ASN A 90 -1.87 -6.75 9.17
C ASN A 90 -0.99 -7.95 9.58
N ILE A 91 0.11 -7.72 10.29
CA ILE A 91 1.02 -8.76 10.75
C ILE A 91 0.34 -9.72 11.72
N GLU A 92 -0.47 -9.23 12.66
CA GLU A 92 -1.25 -10.10 13.56
C GLU A 92 -2.19 -11.02 12.79
N LYS A 93 -2.93 -10.46 11.81
CA LYS A 93 -3.82 -11.23 10.94
C LYS A 93 -3.06 -12.27 10.13
N LEU A 94 -1.89 -11.92 9.58
CA LEU A 94 -1.05 -12.84 8.81
C LEU A 94 -0.47 -13.96 9.69
N LYS A 95 0.00 -13.65 10.90
CA LYS A 95 0.49 -14.64 11.87
C LYS A 95 -0.61 -15.61 12.30
N LYS A 96 -1.83 -15.12 12.51
CA LYS A 96 -3.00 -15.97 12.80
C LYS A 96 -3.33 -16.89 11.61
N ARG A 97 -3.20 -16.39 10.38
CA ARG A 97 -3.47 -17.18 9.16
C ARG A 97 -2.36 -18.19 8.85
N TYR A 98 -1.11 -17.84 9.12
CA TYR A 98 0.07 -18.62 8.75
C TYR A 98 0.97 -18.86 9.97
N PRO A 99 0.50 -19.57 11.02
CA PRO A 99 1.23 -19.71 12.29
C PRO A 99 2.55 -20.49 12.15
N LYS A 100 2.69 -21.30 11.09
CA LYS A 100 3.91 -22.05 10.75
C LYS A 100 4.46 -21.66 9.37
N GLY A 101 4.12 -20.47 8.88
CA GLY A 101 4.42 -20.04 7.52
C GLY A 101 3.32 -20.44 6.51
N PHE A 102 3.60 -20.19 5.24
CA PHE A 102 2.64 -20.40 4.15
C PHE A 102 2.33 -21.90 3.96
N THR A 103 1.05 -22.24 3.88
CA THR A 103 0.57 -23.53 3.36
C THR A 103 -0.58 -23.26 2.39
N THR A 104 -0.72 -24.12 1.37
CA THR A 104 -1.82 -24.01 0.40
C THR A 104 -3.19 -24.16 1.06
N GLU A 105 -3.27 -24.95 2.14
CA GLU A 105 -4.47 -25.11 2.98
C GLU A 105 -4.84 -23.80 3.69
N ASN A 106 -3.90 -23.19 4.41
CA ASN A 106 -4.13 -21.91 5.11
C ASN A 106 -4.39 -20.74 4.15
N ALA A 107 -3.95 -20.86 2.89
CA ALA A 107 -4.20 -19.87 1.86
C ALA A 107 -5.63 -19.92 1.30
N LYS A 108 -6.34 -21.06 1.45
CA LYS A 108 -7.76 -21.16 1.08
C LYS A 108 -8.57 -20.27 2.00
N ARG A 109 -9.30 -19.31 1.42
CA ARG A 109 -10.28 -18.52 2.16
C ARG A 109 -11.55 -19.36 2.26
N GLU A 110 -11.86 -19.90 3.42
CA GLU A 110 -13.09 -20.68 3.69
C GLU A 110 -14.35 -19.80 3.64
N ASN A 111 -14.68 -19.25 2.46
CA ASN A 111 -15.88 -18.43 2.19
C ASN A 111 -16.16 -17.22 3.13
N LYS A 112 -15.25 -16.89 4.06
CA LYS A 112 -15.29 -15.68 4.89
C LYS A 112 -14.83 -14.46 4.10
N ARG A 113 -15.54 -14.15 3.02
CA ARG A 113 -15.38 -12.86 2.34
C ARG A 113 -16.05 -11.84 3.28
N ILE A 114 -15.31 -10.83 3.72
CA ILE A 114 -15.91 -9.71 4.44
C ILE A 114 -16.92 -9.09 3.47
N ASP A 115 -18.20 -9.10 3.84
CA ASP A 115 -19.22 -8.37 3.09
C ASP A 115 -19.13 -6.90 3.49
N TRP A 116 -18.58 -6.10 2.60
CA TRP A 116 -18.44 -4.66 2.80
C TRP A 116 -19.74 -3.89 2.48
N ASN A 117 -20.80 -4.58 2.06
CA ASN A 117 -22.12 -3.99 1.80
C ASN A 117 -23.08 -4.14 3.00
N GLU A 118 -22.72 -4.90 4.04
CA GLU A 118 -23.46 -4.88 5.30
C GLU A 118 -23.24 -3.52 5.96
N LYS A 119 -24.24 -2.64 5.85
CA LYS A 119 -24.23 -1.34 6.54
C LYS A 119 -24.01 -1.59 8.04
N SER A 120 -22.91 -1.06 8.57
CA SER A 120 -22.73 -0.88 10.02
C SER A 120 -23.74 0.11 10.58
#